data_AF-A0A1E5P2D9-F1
#
_entry.id   AF-A0A1E5P2D9-F1
#
_cell.length_a   1.000
_cell.length_b   1.000
_cell.length_c   1.000
_cell.angle_alpha   90.00
_cell.angle_beta   90.00
_cell.angle_gamma   90.00
#
_symmetry.space_group_name_H-M   'P 1'
#
loop_
_entity.id
_entity.type
_entity.pdbx_description
1 polymer ?
#
loop_
_entity_poly.entity_id
_entity_poly.type
_entity_poly.pdbx_seq_one_letter_code
_entity_poly.pdbx_strand_id
1 'polypeptide(L)'
;MARGHRFHLDQDGHSVTVQTGQPSGGVELLVDGKVVGYQHGRVKGVTTLSAELPEDPPRPFRILLEDMGGELFCAMESSGQRFLMPQIPLWKPEEPPPRSRAKPSRPLKRLRRLLRRL
;
A
#
# COMPACT_ATOMS: atom_id res chain seq x y z
N MET A 1 -3.85 -11.27 -13.26
CA MET A 1 -4.04 -10.70 -11.90
C MET A 1 -3.82 -9.20 -12.01
N ALA A 2 -4.87 -8.40 -12.14
CA ALA A 2 -4.70 -6.95 -12.16
C ALA A 2 -4.33 -6.50 -10.75
N ARG A 3 -3.05 -6.19 -10.54
CA ARG A 3 -2.56 -5.58 -9.30
C ARG A 3 -3.18 -4.19 -9.22
N GLY A 4 -3.91 -3.90 -8.15
CA GLY A 4 -4.36 -2.53 -7.89
C GLY A 4 -3.18 -1.58 -7.71
N HIS A 5 -3.42 -0.29 -7.86
CA HIS A 5 -2.42 0.74 -7.53
C HIS A 5 -2.83 1.43 -6.23
N ARG A 6 -1.83 1.85 -5.45
CA ARG A 6 -2.03 2.70 -4.29
C ARG A 6 -1.06 3.85 -4.37
N PHE A 7 -1.57 5.06 -4.25
CA PHE A 7 -0.79 6.28 -4.15
C PHE A 7 -1.05 6.91 -2.80
N HIS A 8 -0.02 7.49 -2.21
CA HIS A 8 -0.14 8.05 -0.88
C HIS A 8 0.79 9.24 -0.70
N LEU A 9 0.26 10.27 -0.04
CA LEU A 9 0.98 11.49 0.33
C LEU A 9 0.45 11.94 1.68
N ASP A 10 1.36 12.37 2.56
CA ASP A 10 1.00 13.13 3.75
C ASP A 10 1.02 14.62 3.41
N GLN A 11 -0.12 15.29 3.58
CA GLN A 11 -0.31 16.71 3.28
C GLN A 11 -0.92 17.41 4.49
N ASP A 12 -0.25 18.46 4.98
CA ASP A 12 -0.73 19.29 6.10
C ASP A 12 -1.11 18.48 7.37
N GLY A 13 -0.50 17.31 7.57
CA GLY A 13 -0.78 16.41 8.70
C GLY A 13 -1.87 15.38 8.44
N HIS A 14 -2.45 15.38 7.24
CA HIS A 14 -3.46 14.40 6.81
C HIS A 14 -2.88 13.38 5.83
N SER A 15 -3.30 12.13 6.02
CA SER A 15 -2.93 11.02 5.15
C SER A 15 -3.90 10.96 3.97
N VAL A 16 -3.43 11.30 2.76
CA VAL A 16 -4.24 11.21 1.53
C VAL A 16 -3.85 9.96 0.77
N THR A 17 -4.82 9.11 0.43
CA THR A 17 -4.58 7.85 -0.27
C THR A 17 -5.54 7.69 -1.45
N VAL A 18 -4.99 7.32 -2.60
CA VAL A 18 -5.77 6.97 -3.80
C VAL A 18 -5.54 5.50 -4.09
N GLN A 19 -6.61 4.72 -4.25
CA GLN A 19 -6.53 3.29 -4.56
C GLN A 19 -7.29 2.98 -5.83
N THR A 20 -6.71 2.16 -6.70
CA THR A 20 -7.37 1.64 -7.89
C THR A 20 -7.37 0.11 -7.87
N GLY A 21 -8.42 -0.50 -8.42
CA GLY A 21 -8.45 -1.94 -8.66
C GLY A 21 -9.54 -2.70 -7.90
N GLN A 22 -9.38 -4.01 -7.81
CA GLN A 22 -10.40 -4.93 -7.28
C GLN A 22 -10.51 -4.90 -5.74
N PRO A 23 -11.69 -5.21 -5.18
CA PRO A 23 -12.82 -5.89 -5.83
C PRO A 23 -13.81 -5.00 -6.60
N SER A 24 -13.83 -3.68 -6.34
CA SER A 24 -14.87 -2.77 -6.83
C SER A 24 -14.62 -2.23 -8.25
N GLY A 25 -13.39 -2.30 -8.75
CA GLY A 25 -13.05 -1.90 -10.13
C GLY A 25 -13.14 -0.39 -10.37
N GLY A 26 -13.06 0.40 -9.30
CA GLY A 26 -13.09 1.86 -9.32
C GLY A 26 -11.85 2.50 -8.71
N VAL A 27 -11.96 3.81 -8.45
CA VAL A 27 -10.96 4.64 -7.78
C VAL A 27 -11.54 5.10 -6.45
N GLU A 28 -10.86 4.77 -5.35
CA GLU A 28 -11.18 5.22 -4.00
C GLU A 28 -10.23 6.33 -3.58
N LEU A 29 -10.77 7.42 -3.05
CA LEU A 29 -10.03 8.50 -2.41
C LEU A 29 -10.31 8.46 -0.91
N LEU A 30 -9.25 8.34 -0.13
CA LEU A 30 -9.29 8.32 1.32
C LEU A 30 -8.52 9.49 1.92
N VAL A 31 -9.06 10.03 3.02
CA VAL A 31 -8.37 10.96 3.92
C VAL A 31 -8.39 10.35 5.31
N ASP A 32 -7.22 10.22 5.93
CA ASP A 32 -7.03 9.60 7.26
C ASP A 32 -7.67 8.20 7.36
N GLY A 33 -7.59 7.44 6.27
CA GLY A 33 -8.14 6.08 6.15
C GLY A 33 -9.66 6.01 5.96
N LYS A 34 -10.37 7.14 5.82
CA LYS A 34 -11.80 7.20 5.52
C LYS A 34 -12.02 7.50 4.05
N VAL A 35 -12.90 6.75 3.38
CA VAL A 35 -13.30 7.04 2.00
C VAL A 35 -14.09 8.35 1.97
N VAL A 36 -13.57 9.33 1.24
CA VAL A 36 -14.21 10.65 1.03
C VAL A 36 -14.64 10.86 -0.42
N GLY A 37 -14.15 10.03 -1.34
CA GLY A 37 -14.52 10.08 -2.75
C GLY A 37 -14.43 8.71 -3.41
N TYR A 38 -15.29 8.49 -4.40
CA TYR A 38 -15.31 7.26 -5.16
C TYR A 38 -15.71 7.52 -6.61
N GLN A 39 -15.01 6.89 -7.54
CA GLN A 39 -15.38 6.89 -8.95
C GLN A 39 -15.43 5.46 -9.50
N HIS A 40 -16.52 5.12 -10.17
CA HIS A 40 -16.71 3.83 -10.81
C HIS A 40 -15.90 3.74 -12.12
N GLY A 41 -15.37 2.55 -12.38
CA GLY A 41 -14.76 2.20 -13.66
C GLY A 41 -13.24 2.41 -13.69
N ARG A 42 -12.65 1.96 -14.79
CA ARG A 42 -11.21 2.06 -15.04
C ARG A 42 -10.84 3.50 -15.42
N VAL A 43 -9.70 3.96 -14.93
CA VAL A 43 -9.05 5.21 -15.36
C VAL A 43 -8.79 5.13 -16.87
N LYS A 44 -9.31 6.09 -17.63
CA LYS A 44 -9.05 6.25 -19.07
C LYS A 44 -8.67 7.71 -19.31
N GLY A 45 -7.43 7.97 -19.70
CA GLY A 45 -6.90 9.34 -19.74
C GLY A 45 -6.81 9.93 -18.34
N VAL A 46 -7.25 11.19 -18.17
CA VAL A 46 -7.22 11.90 -16.89
C VAL A 46 -8.55 11.76 -16.15
N THR A 47 -8.48 11.33 -14.90
CA THR A 47 -9.58 11.23 -13.95
C THR A 47 -9.36 12.22 -12.81
N THR A 48 -10.37 13.03 -12.52
CA THR A 48 -10.30 14.04 -11.45
C THR A 48 -11.28 13.71 -10.33
N LEU A 49 -10.79 13.63 -9.10
CA LEU A 49 -11.60 13.51 -7.89
C LEU A 49 -11.44 14.78 -7.06
N SER A 50 -12.54 15.33 -6.53
CA SER A 50 -12.51 16.48 -5.63
C SER A 50 -12.91 16.06 -4.23
N ALA A 51 -12.24 16.58 -3.21
CA ALA A 51 -12.54 16.33 -1.80
C ALA A 51 -12.03 17.49 -0.93
N GLU A 52 -12.22 17.37 0.38
CA GLU A 52 -11.79 18.35 1.36
C GLU A 52 -10.96 17.68 2.46
N LEU A 53 -9.92 18.38 2.92
CA LEU A 53 -9.20 18.01 4.14
C LEU A 53 -10.00 18.48 5.36
N PRO A 54 -10.06 17.68 6.44
CA PRO A 54 -10.87 17.94 7.63
C PRO A 54 -10.21 18.95 8.57
N GLU A 55 -9.80 20.09 8.01
CA GLU A 55 -9.31 21.25 8.74
C GLU A 55 -10.47 22.20 9.12
N ASP A 56 -10.18 23.22 9.93
CA ASP A 56 -11.11 24.30 10.23
C ASP A 56 -10.49 25.66 9.81
N PRO A 57 -10.93 26.26 8.69
CA PRO A 57 -12.01 25.81 7.80
C PRO A 57 -11.62 24.60 6.93
N PRO A 58 -12.58 23.81 6.42
CA PRO A 58 -12.30 22.71 5.49
C PRO A 58 -11.53 23.20 4.26
N ARG A 59 -10.48 22.47 3.87
CA ARG A 59 -9.59 22.87 2.78
C ARG A 59 -9.86 22.02 1.53
N PRO A 60 -10.32 22.61 0.42
CA PRO A 60 -10.59 21.86 -0.80
C PRO A 60 -9.30 21.42 -1.50
N PHE A 61 -9.32 20.22 -2.08
CA PHE A 61 -8.25 19.70 -2.91
C PHE A 61 -8.80 18.86 -4.07
N ARG A 62 -7.93 18.56 -5.03
CA ARG A 62 -8.23 17.69 -6.17
C ARG A 62 -7.17 16.61 -6.30
N ILE A 63 -7.57 15.46 -6.79
CA ILE A 63 -6.68 14.40 -7.26
C ILE A 63 -6.80 14.35 -8.77
N LEU A 64 -5.65 14.31 -9.44
CA LEU A 64 -5.49 14.04 -10.85
C LEU A 64 -4.84 12.67 -10.98
N LEU A 65 -5.58 11.74 -11.59
CA LEU A 65 -5.13 10.38 -11.84
C LEU A 65 -5.11 10.13 -13.34
N GLU A 66 -3.95 9.88 -13.92
CA GLU A 66 -3.75 9.75 -15.35
C GLU A 66 -3.20 8.38 -15.73
N ASP A 67 -3.78 7.75 -16.75
CA ASP A 67 -3.23 6.55 -17.38
C ASP A 67 -2.34 6.93 -18.56
N MET A 68 -1.02 6.80 -18.39
CA MET A 68 -0.01 7.10 -19.40
C MET A 68 0.50 5.82 -20.09
N GLY A 69 -0.42 5.01 -20.61
CA GLY A 69 -0.07 3.80 -21.37
C GLY A 69 0.15 2.56 -20.52
N GLY A 70 -0.62 2.41 -19.43
CA GLY A 70 -0.57 1.28 -18.51
C GLY A 70 0.14 1.57 -17.19
N GLU A 71 0.79 2.73 -17.08
CA GLU A 71 1.32 3.26 -15.82
C GLU A 71 0.43 4.40 -15.34
N LEU A 72 0.04 4.33 -14.07
CA LEU A 72 -0.82 5.35 -13.45
C LEU A 72 0.04 6.41 -12.77
N PHE A 73 -0.25 7.67 -13.08
CA PHE A 73 0.35 8.84 -12.44
C PHE A 73 -0.70 9.51 -11.57
N CYS A 74 -0.32 9.86 -10.35
CA CYS A 74 -1.22 10.49 -9.38
C CYS A 74 -0.61 11.78 -8.86
N ALA A 75 -1.40 12.85 -8.88
CA ALA A 75 -1.04 14.13 -8.30
C ALA A 75 -2.19 14.69 -7.48
N MET A 76 -1.86 15.39 -6.40
CA MET A 76 -2.79 16.15 -5.59
C MET A 76 -2.61 17.64 -5.90
N GLU A 77 -3.71 18.38 -6.03
CA GLU A 77 -3.72 19.83 -6.10
C GLU A 77 -4.42 20.41 -4.88
N SER A 78 -3.75 21.30 -4.17
CA SER A 78 -4.30 22.01 -3.02
C SER A 78 -3.69 23.40 -2.93
N SER A 79 -4.50 24.41 -2.59
CA SER A 79 -4.05 25.80 -2.46
C SER A 79 -3.28 26.35 -3.67
N GLY A 80 -3.64 25.91 -4.89
CA GLY A 80 -2.97 26.28 -6.13
C GLY A 80 -1.61 25.61 -6.37
N GLN A 81 -1.18 24.72 -5.47
CA GLN A 81 0.04 23.93 -5.59
C GLN A 81 -0.29 22.50 -6.04
N ARG A 82 0.66 21.86 -6.73
CA ARG A 82 0.54 20.47 -7.19
C ARG A 82 1.65 19.61 -6.58
N PHE A 83 1.26 18.49 -6.01
CA PHE A 83 2.13 17.53 -5.33
C PHE A 83 2.02 16.18 -6.04
N LEU A 84 3.15 15.58 -6.41
CA LEU A 84 3.15 14.21 -6.91
C LEU A 84 2.88 13.25 -5.75
N MET A 85 2.02 12.26 -5.98
CA MET A 85 1.73 11.22 -5.00
C MET A 85 2.51 9.95 -5.40
N PRO A 86 3.52 9.54 -4.63
CA PRO A 86 4.26 8.31 -4.90
C PRO A 86 3.36 7.07 -4.90
N GLN A 87 3.63 6.13 -5.80
CA GLN A 87 2.98 4.82 -5.77
C GLN A 87 3.61 3.96 -4.65
N ILE A 88 2.77 3.48 -3.74
CA ILE A 88 3.17 2.53 -2.69
C ILE A 88 2.81 1.11 -3.15
N PRO A 89 3.75 0.16 -3.10
CA PRO A 89 3.45 -1.22 -3.41
C PRO A 89 2.39 -1.79 -2.46
N LEU A 90 1.38 -2.45 -3.01
CA LEU A 90 0.34 -3.13 -2.22
C LEU A 90 0.85 -4.41 -1.51
N TRP A 91 2.05 -4.88 -1.81
CA TRP A 91 2.67 -5.99 -1.11
C TRP A 91 3.42 -5.48 0.12
N LYS A 92 3.09 -6.00 1.30
CA LYS A 92 4.02 -5.95 2.43
C LYS A 92 5.18 -6.89 2.07
N PRO A 93 6.46 -6.46 2.15
CA PRO A 93 7.52 -7.43 2.37
C PRO A 93 7.10 -8.22 3.61
N GLU A 94 6.99 -9.54 3.47
CA GLU A 94 6.87 -10.42 4.61
C GLU A 94 8.08 -10.08 5.51
N GLU A 95 7.83 -9.40 6.63
CA GLU A 95 8.86 -9.24 7.65
C GLU A 95 9.31 -10.66 7.97
N PRO A 96 10.59 -11.02 7.77
CA PRO A 96 11.04 -12.35 8.07
C PRO A 96 10.67 -12.63 9.53
N PRO A 97 10.02 -13.78 9.82
CA PRO A 97 9.55 -14.06 11.16
C PRO A 97 10.74 -13.86 12.12
N PRO A 98 10.51 -13.23 13.29
CA PRO A 98 11.59 -12.99 14.24
C PRO A 98 12.30 -14.32 14.46
N ARG A 99 13.61 -14.36 14.17
CA ARG A 99 14.43 -15.58 14.26
C ARG A 99 14.15 -16.23 15.60
N SER A 100 13.29 -17.24 15.62
CA SER A 100 12.96 -17.96 16.83
C SER A 100 14.28 -18.49 17.36
N ARG A 101 14.67 -18.11 18.58
CA ARG A 101 15.88 -18.62 19.23
C ARG A 101 15.87 -20.14 19.07
N ALA A 102 16.81 -20.66 18.27
CA ALA A 102 16.94 -22.09 18.05
C ALA A 102 16.99 -22.79 19.40
N LYS A 103 16.06 -23.72 19.66
CA LYS A 103 16.11 -24.55 20.86
C LYS A 103 17.40 -25.38 20.77
N PRO A 104 18.23 -25.44 21.82
CA PRO A 104 19.45 -26.23 21.79
C PRO A 104 19.08 -27.71 21.61
N SER A 105 19.65 -28.34 20.58
CA SER A 105 19.53 -29.76 20.35
C SER A 105 20.20 -30.52 21.52
N ARG A 106 19.43 -31.39 22.18
CA ARG A 106 19.97 -32.28 23.22
C ARG A 106 20.83 -33.37 22.56
N PRO A 107 22.10 -33.58 22.96
CA PRO A 107 22.88 -34.70 22.47
C PRO A 107 22.68 -35.90 23.40
N LEU A 108 22.05 -36.98 22.91
CA LEU A 108 22.06 -38.26 23.62
C LEU A 108 22.89 -39.30 22.88
N LYS A 109 24.12 -39.38 23.41
CA LYS A 109 25.07 -40.49 23.42
C LYS A 109 24.38 -41.87 23.48
N ARG A 110 24.82 -42.80 22.63
CA ARG A 110 25.25 -44.20 22.94
C ARG A 110 24.79 -45.18 21.85
N LEU A 111 25.75 -45.77 21.14
CA LEU A 111 25.81 -47.23 20.98
C LEU A 111 27.23 -47.63 20.59
N ARG A 112 28.03 -48.07 21.57
CA ARG A 112 29.21 -48.89 21.35
C ARG A 112 29.04 -50.15 22.18
N ARG A 113 28.68 -51.25 21.53
CA ARG A 113 28.98 -52.62 21.98
C ARG A 113 28.68 -53.59 20.85
N LEU A 114 29.47 -54.67 20.84
CA LEU A 114 29.49 -55.83 19.93
C LEU A 114 30.42 -55.59 18.72
N LEU A 115 31.50 -56.35 18.48
CA LEU A 115 31.83 -57.74 18.83
C LEU A 115 33.35 -57.90 19.05
N ARG A 116 33.75 -58.56 20.14
CA ARG A 116 35.05 -59.23 20.28
C ARG A 116 34.77 -60.72 20.49
N ARG A 117 35.63 -61.54 19.87
CA ARG A 117 35.78 -63.02 19.95
C ARG A 117 34.87 -63.75 18.96
N LEU A 118 35.44 -64.29 17.87
CA LEU A 118 36.23 -65.54 17.77
C LEU A 118 35.38 -66.74 18.14
#